data_AF-K1XZX2-F1
#
_entry.id   AF-K1XZX2-F1
#
_cell.length_a   1.000
_cell.length_b   1.000
_cell.length_c   1.000
_cell.angle_alpha   90.00
_cell.angle_beta   90.00
_cell.angle_gamma   90.00
#
_symmetry.space_group_name_H-M   'P 1'
#
loop_
_entity.id
_entity.type
_entity.pdbx_description
1 polymer ?
#
loop_
_entity_poly.entity_id
_entity_poly.type
_entity_poly.pdbx_seq_one_letter_code
_entity_poly.pdbx_strand_id
1 'polypeptide(L)'
;MLCEHLDGQAFSSYRKLLGKAYGHDLFRIAFVHIQGSPGAFPASVYHLRLSHAVLGLADWSPANGPRRLATADYLLRAFQAGVVRHARQNRGARGSGSFQPLPLPPQVLERKKHCPFSCNRGANRLSHQSAGIS
;
A
#
# COMPACT_ATOMS: atom_id res chain seq x y z
N MET A 1 19.98 -2.85 -5.44
CA MET A 1 20.36 -2.46 -6.82
C MET A 1 19.30 -1.66 -7.61
N LEU A 2 18.43 -0.84 -6.97
CA LEU A 2 17.60 0.17 -7.67
C LEU A 2 17.89 1.57 -7.13
N CYS A 3 18.00 1.69 -5.80
CA CYS A 3 18.34 2.95 -5.14
C CYS A 3 19.73 3.46 -5.55
N GLU A 4 20.72 2.58 -5.74
CA GLU A 4 22.09 2.96 -6.13
C GLU A 4 22.15 3.59 -7.52
N HIS A 5 21.27 3.18 -8.45
CA HIS A 5 21.21 3.75 -9.80
C HIS A 5 20.49 5.11 -9.87
N LEU A 6 19.74 5.46 -8.81
CA LEU A 6 19.03 6.74 -8.70
C LEU A 6 19.74 7.72 -7.77
N ASP A 7 20.77 7.26 -7.05
CA ASP A 7 21.54 8.08 -6.15
C ASP A 7 22.34 9.13 -6.93
N GLY A 8 22.29 10.39 -6.50
CA GLY A 8 22.91 11.52 -7.19
C GLY A 8 22.26 11.96 -8.52
N GLN A 9 21.21 11.28 -9.00
CA GLN A 9 20.51 11.66 -10.23
C GLN A 9 19.55 12.83 -10.02
N ALA A 10 19.28 13.58 -11.10
CA ALA A 10 18.29 14.64 -11.09
C ALA A 10 16.91 14.10 -10.67
N PHE A 11 16.15 14.89 -9.90
CA PHE A 11 14.90 14.43 -9.30
C PHE A 11 13.83 14.04 -10.34
N SER A 12 13.92 14.59 -11.55
CA SER A 12 13.10 14.20 -12.71
C SER A 12 13.26 12.72 -13.09
N SER A 13 14.41 12.11 -12.82
CA SER A 13 14.67 10.68 -13.05
C SER A 13 13.78 9.77 -12.22
N TYR A 14 13.30 10.23 -11.05
CA TYR A 14 12.36 9.46 -10.23
C TYR A 14 11.02 9.23 -10.93
N ARG A 15 10.60 10.07 -11.90
CA ARG A 15 9.38 9.83 -12.69
C ARG A 15 9.39 8.48 -13.41
N LYS A 16 10.58 7.92 -13.70
CA LYS A 16 10.73 6.60 -14.30
C LYS A 16 10.24 5.46 -13.41
N LEU A 17 10.04 5.69 -12.11
CA LEU A 17 9.47 4.72 -11.17
C LEU A 17 7.93 4.66 -11.26
N LEU A 18 7.29 5.67 -11.86
CA LEU A 18 5.83 5.74 -11.98
C LEU A 18 5.30 4.57 -12.81
N GLY A 19 4.28 3.87 -12.30
CA GLY A 19 3.69 2.72 -12.98
C GLY A 19 4.54 1.44 -12.95
N LYS A 20 5.76 1.49 -12.38
CA LYS A 20 6.58 0.30 -12.17
C LYS A 20 6.27 -0.34 -10.83
N ALA A 21 6.20 -1.67 -10.83
CA ALA A 21 6.08 -2.48 -9.64
C ALA A 21 7.43 -3.14 -9.33
N TYR A 22 7.86 -3.01 -8.08
CA TYR A 22 9.07 -3.63 -7.56
C TYR A 22 8.67 -4.72 -6.57
N GLY A 23 9.13 -5.94 -6.83
CA GLY A 23 8.90 -7.09 -5.98
C GLY A 23 10.06 -7.34 -5.04
N HIS A 24 9.74 -7.60 -3.78
CA HIS A 24 10.56 -8.30 -2.81
C HIS A 24 9.82 -9.58 -2.40
N ASP A 25 10.50 -10.55 -1.80
CA ASP A 25 9.92 -11.83 -1.40
C ASP A 25 8.68 -11.70 -0.50
N LEU A 26 8.61 -10.61 0.28
CA LEU A 26 7.56 -10.38 1.28
C LEU A 26 6.50 -9.37 0.83
N PHE A 27 6.83 -8.49 -0.11
CA PHE A 27 5.96 -7.39 -0.49
C PHE A 27 6.22 -6.90 -1.91
N ARG A 28 5.22 -6.26 -2.50
CA ARG A 28 5.34 -5.54 -3.77
C ARG A 28 4.99 -4.07 -3.59
N ILE A 29 5.82 -3.18 -4.13
CA ILE A 29 5.61 -1.73 -4.13
C ILE A 29 5.36 -1.27 -5.56
N ALA A 30 4.28 -0.51 -5.77
CA ALA A 30 4.02 0.15 -7.05
C ALA A 30 3.82 1.65 -6.83
N PHE A 31 4.58 2.50 -7.52
CA PHE A 31 4.43 3.95 -7.39
C PHE A 31 3.27 4.45 -8.25
N VAL A 32 2.28 5.06 -7.61
CA VAL A 32 1.08 5.64 -8.24
C VAL A 32 1.30 7.11 -8.53
N HIS A 33 2.01 7.80 -7.65
CA HIS A 33 2.35 9.20 -7.79
C HIS A 33 3.78 9.43 -7.30
N ILE A 34 4.51 10.27 -8.00
CA ILE A 34 5.87 10.67 -7.64
C ILE A 34 5.88 12.19 -7.63
N GLN A 35 6.32 12.75 -6.51
CA GLN A 35 6.38 14.19 -6.31
C GLN A 35 7.32 14.82 -7.36
N GLY A 36 7.11 16.08 -7.71
CA GLY A 36 7.88 16.76 -8.76
C GLY A 36 9.23 17.32 -8.30
N SER A 37 9.37 17.60 -7.01
CA SER A 37 10.60 18.08 -6.36
C SER A 37 10.64 17.62 -4.89
N PRO A 38 11.82 17.62 -4.24
CA PRO A 38 11.92 17.29 -2.82
C PRO A 38 11.04 18.23 -1.97
N GLY A 39 10.09 17.65 -1.22
CA GLY A 39 9.18 18.42 -0.35
C GLY A 39 7.94 18.96 -1.06
N ALA A 40 7.72 18.62 -2.34
CA ALA A 40 6.51 18.99 -3.04
C ALA A 40 5.28 18.24 -2.50
N PHE A 41 4.17 18.95 -2.40
CA PHE A 41 2.85 18.38 -2.21
C PHE A 41 2.14 18.19 -3.56
N PRO A 42 1.44 17.07 -3.79
CA PRO A 42 1.34 15.90 -2.93
C PRO A 42 2.66 15.10 -2.86
N ALA A 43 2.93 14.51 -1.69
CA ALA A 43 4.06 13.60 -1.52
C ALA A 43 3.93 12.38 -2.43
N SER A 44 5.03 11.67 -2.65
CA SER A 44 5.01 10.45 -3.48
C SER A 44 4.12 9.37 -2.84
N VAL A 45 3.23 8.79 -3.65
CA VAL A 45 2.25 7.77 -3.22
C VAL A 45 2.60 6.45 -3.87
N TYR A 46 2.65 5.40 -3.06
CA TYR A 46 2.84 4.03 -3.53
C TYR A 46 1.77 3.09 -2.96
N HIS A 47 1.45 2.04 -3.71
CA HIS A 47 0.69 0.91 -3.24
C HIS A 47 1.65 -0.17 -2.73
N LEU A 48 1.48 -0.55 -1.47
CA LEU A 48 2.14 -1.69 -0.87
C LEU A 48 1.19 -2.88 -0.88
N ARG A 49 1.62 -4.01 -1.46
CA ARG A 49 0.88 -5.27 -1.46
C ARG A 49 1.66 -6.30 -0.66
N LEU A 50 1.02 -6.86 0.36
CA LEU A 50 1.50 -8.01 1.13
C LEU A 50 0.47 -9.14 1.04
N SER A 51 0.92 -10.38 1.18
CA SER A 51 0.01 -11.52 1.29
C SER A 51 -0.55 -11.65 2.71
N HIS A 52 -1.71 -12.28 2.86
CA HIS A 52 -2.28 -12.55 4.19
C HIS A 52 -1.35 -13.40 5.06
N ALA A 53 -0.66 -14.38 4.44
CA ALA A 53 0.31 -15.23 5.11
C ALA A 53 1.48 -14.42 5.71
N VAL A 54 2.02 -13.44 4.97
CA VAL A 54 3.09 -12.57 5.46
C VAL A 54 2.60 -11.68 6.61
N LEU A 55 1.34 -11.26 6.57
CA LEU A 55 0.73 -10.45 7.63
C LEU A 55 0.30 -11.26 8.87
N GLY A 56 0.40 -12.59 8.82
CA GLY A 56 -0.09 -13.47 9.90
C GLY A 56 -1.59 -13.31 10.15
N LEU A 57 -2.36 -12.90 9.14
CA LEU A 57 -3.80 -12.70 9.27
C LEU A 57 -4.52 -14.05 9.26
N ALA A 58 -5.34 -14.27 10.28
CA ALA A 58 -6.22 -15.43 10.31
C ALA A 58 -7.28 -15.35 9.19
N ASP A 59 -7.65 -16.49 8.62
CA ASP A 59 -8.59 -16.58 7.50
C ASP A 59 -9.98 -16.00 7.80
N TRP A 60 -10.36 -15.96 9.08
CA TRP A 60 -11.63 -15.36 9.50
C TRP A 60 -11.63 -13.82 9.48
N SER A 61 -10.46 -13.18 9.41
CA SER A 61 -10.30 -11.72 9.54
C SER A 61 -10.93 -10.91 8.40
N PRO A 62 -10.91 -11.31 7.12
CA PRO A 62 -11.64 -10.61 6.06
C PRO A 62 -13.00 -11.26 5.75
N ALA A 63 -13.47 -12.24 6.53
CA ALA A 63 -14.57 -13.12 6.16
C ALA A 63 -15.93 -12.42 5.98
N ASN A 64 -16.14 -11.25 6.59
CA ASN A 64 -17.37 -10.47 6.41
C ASN A 64 -17.09 -8.96 6.45
N GLY A 65 -18.10 -8.15 6.11
CA GLY A 65 -18.00 -6.69 6.03
C GLY A 65 -17.40 -6.04 7.29
N PRO A 66 -17.99 -6.24 8.47
CA PRO A 66 -17.49 -5.68 9.73
C PRO A 66 -16.07 -6.14 10.09
N ARG A 67 -15.75 -7.43 9.93
CA ARG A 67 -14.42 -7.97 10.23
C ARG A 67 -13.37 -7.43 9.27
N ARG A 68 -13.69 -7.32 7.98
CA ARG A 68 -12.82 -6.71 6.99
C ARG A 68 -12.54 -5.25 7.34
N LEU A 69 -13.56 -4.51 7.77
CA LEU A 69 -13.41 -3.12 8.21
C LEU A 69 -12.52 -3.02 9.46
N ALA A 70 -12.77 -3.85 10.47
CA ALA A 70 -11.96 -3.87 11.69
C ALA A 70 -10.50 -4.26 11.43
N THR A 71 -10.29 -5.26 10.58
CA THR A 71 -8.93 -5.71 10.18
C THR A 71 -8.22 -4.61 9.38
N ALA A 72 -8.94 -3.90 8.51
CA ALA A 72 -8.38 -2.78 7.77
C ALA A 72 -7.92 -1.65 8.70
N ASP A 73 -8.74 -1.29 9.68
CA ASP A 73 -8.40 -0.26 10.66
C ASP A 73 -7.23 -0.70 11.57
N TYR A 74 -7.23 -1.96 12.01
CA TYR A 74 -6.12 -2.55 12.76
C TYR A 74 -4.80 -2.47 11.99
N LEU A 75 -4.78 -2.88 10.71
CA LEU A 75 -3.58 -2.83 9.88
C LEU A 75 -3.07 -1.39 9.67
N LEU A 76 -3.98 -0.43 9.49
CA LEU A 76 -3.59 0.99 9.37
C LEU A 76 -2.96 1.51 10.66
N ARG A 77 -3.52 1.17 11.84
CA ARG A 77 -2.96 1.55 13.14
C ARG A 77 -1.62 0.87 13.40
N ALA A 78 -1.50 -0.42 13.11
CA ALA A 78 -0.26 -1.18 13.24
C ALA A 78 0.83 -0.60 12.33
N PHE A 79 0.48 -0.25 11.09
CA PHE A 79 1.40 0.41 10.16
C PHE A 79 1.82 1.79 10.68
N GLN A 80 0.89 2.62 11.16
CA GLN A 80 1.22 3.92 11.75
C GLN A 80 2.15 3.78 12.95
N ALA A 81 1.87 2.84 13.86
CA ALA A 81 2.74 2.57 15.01
C ALA A 81 4.14 2.11 14.56
N GLY A 82 4.22 1.26 13.53
CA GLY A 82 5.47 0.85 12.91
C GLY A 82 6.25 2.01 12.30
N VAL A 83 5.58 2.91 11.57
CA VAL A 83 6.20 4.13 11.04
C VAL A 83 6.74 5.00 12.17
N VAL A 84 5.96 5.25 13.22
CA VAL A 84 6.42 6.05 14.37
C VAL A 84 7.63 5.41 15.05
N ARG A 85 7.63 4.08 15.21
CA ARG A 85 8.71 3.34 15.89
C ARG A 85 9.98 3.21 15.04
N HIS A 86 9.84 3.02 13.73
CA HIS A 86 10.94 2.60 12.86
C HIS A 86 11.33 3.63 11.81
N ALA A 87 10.39 4.44 11.33
CA ALA A 87 10.70 5.51 10.37
C ALA A 87 11.34 6.66 11.14
N ARG A 88 12.66 6.56 11.28
CA ARG A 88 13.54 7.67 11.65
C ARG A 88 13.36 8.75 10.58
N GLN A 89 12.46 9.69 10.85
CA GLN A 89 12.02 10.74 9.93
C GLN A 89 13.24 11.49 9.36
N ASN A 90 13.10 12.05 8.16
CA ASN A 90 14.10 12.95 7.56
C ASN A 90 15.46 12.29 7.23
N ARG A 91 15.47 11.00 6.85
CA ARG A 91 16.70 10.23 6.55
C ARG A 91 17.39 10.61 5.24
N GLY A 92 16.72 11.33 4.35
CA GLY A 92 17.25 11.75 3.07
C GLY A 92 18.00 13.08 3.13
N ALA A 93 18.81 13.36 2.10
CA ALA A 93 19.54 14.62 1.98
C ALA A 93 18.58 15.82 2.10
N ARG A 94 19.00 16.83 2.88
CA ARG A 94 18.22 18.04 3.20
C ARG A 94 16.85 17.78 3.86
N GLY A 95 16.76 16.75 4.71
CA GLY A 95 15.56 16.47 5.51
C GLY A 95 14.43 15.78 4.74
N SER A 96 14.74 15.19 3.58
CA SER A 96 13.79 14.40 2.80
C SER A 96 13.55 13.01 3.43
N GLY A 97 12.51 12.28 3.00
CA GLY A 97 12.19 10.96 3.56
C GLY A 97 11.38 11.01 4.86
N SER A 98 10.54 12.03 5.03
CA SER A 98 9.49 12.03 6.03
C SER A 98 8.32 11.16 5.59
N PHE A 99 7.71 10.47 6.55
CA PHE A 99 6.45 9.76 6.38
C PHE A 99 5.40 10.56 7.14
N GLN A 100 4.31 10.93 6.47
CA GLN A 100 3.15 11.56 7.10
C GLN A 100 2.05 10.51 7.24
N PRO A 101 1.89 9.88 8.42
CA PRO A 101 0.78 8.96 8.63
C PRO A 101 -0.54 9.72 8.58
N LEU A 102 -1.58 9.06 8.08
CA LEU A 102 -2.94 9.60 8.15
C LEU A 102 -3.36 9.73 9.63
N PRO A 103 -3.92 10.86 10.07
CA PRO A 103 -4.51 10.95 11.40
C PRO A 103 -5.71 9.99 11.51
N LEU A 104 -5.62 9.03 12.42
CA LEU A 104 -6.66 8.04 12.67
C LEU A 104 -7.46 8.45 13.92
N PRO A 105 -8.75 8.85 13.80
CA PRO A 105 -9.58 9.12 14.96
C PRO A 105 -9.89 7.82 15.73
N PRO A 106 -10.42 7.90 16.95
CA PRO A 106 -10.79 6.71 17.74
C PRO A 106 -11.82 5.80 17.05
N GLN A 107 -12.66 6.35 16.18
CA GLN A 107 -13.69 5.59 15.48
C GLN A 107 -13.10 4.71 14.36
N VAL A 108 -13.70 3.52 14.20
CA VAL A 108 -13.43 2.60 13.09
C VAL A 108 -14.28 3.03 11.89
N LEU A 109 -13.63 3.53 10.83
CA LEU A 109 -14.31 4.12 9.66
C LEU A 109 -13.84 3.47 8.36
N GLU A 110 -14.77 3.25 7.43
CA GLU A 110 -14.44 2.74 6.09
C GLU A 110 -13.72 3.83 5.28
N ARG A 111 -12.57 3.49 4.70
CA ARG A 111 -11.73 4.42 3.93
C ARG A 111 -11.48 3.88 2.53
N LYS A 112 -12.20 4.40 1.52
CA LYS A 112 -12.10 3.92 0.13
C LYS A 112 -10.70 3.99 -0.47
N LYS A 113 -9.90 5.01 -0.13
CA LYS A 113 -8.54 5.21 -0.64
C LYS A 113 -7.43 4.54 0.18
N HIS A 114 -7.74 4.08 1.39
CA HIS A 114 -6.77 3.51 2.33
C HIS A 114 -7.17 2.10 2.79
N CYS A 115 -8.12 1.46 2.09
CA CYS A 115 -8.52 0.09 2.40
C CYS A 115 -7.36 -0.85 2.00
N PRO A 116 -6.75 -1.58 2.95
CA PRO A 116 -5.65 -2.49 2.67
C PRO A 116 -6.10 -3.74 1.91
N PHE A 117 -7.41 -4.00 1.86
CA PHE A 117 -7.97 -5.09 1.08
C PHE A 117 -8.25 -4.62 -0.34
N SER A 118 -7.59 -5.27 -1.30
CA SER A 118 -7.96 -5.12 -2.71
C SER A 118 -9.33 -5.77 -2.92
N CYS A 119 -10.35 -4.94 -3.16
CA CYS A 119 -11.67 -5.43 -3.53
C CYS A 119 -11.61 -5.89 -4.99
N ASN A 120 -11.35 -7.19 -5.21
CA ASN A 120 -11.41 -7.78 -6.54
C ASN A 120 -12.89 -7.94 -6.95
N ARG A 121 -13.57 -6.84 -7.31
CA ARG A 121 -14.97 -6.86 -7.82
C ARG A 121 -15.08 -7.43 -9.25
N GLY A 122 -14.29 -8.45 -9.58
CA GLY A 122 -14.18 -8.98 -10.95
C GLY A 122 -13.93 -10.48 -11.08
N ALA A 123 -13.98 -11.27 -10.00
CA ALA A 123 -13.70 -12.71 -10.06
C ALA A 123 -14.93 -13.61 -9.91
N ASN A 124 -16.15 -13.10 -10.15
CA ASN A 124 -17.33 -13.96 -10.21
C ASN A 124 -18.34 -13.40 -11.23
N ARG A 125 -18.02 -13.55 -12.52
CA ARG A 125 -18.98 -13.42 -13.61
C ARG A 125 -18.74 -14.57 -14.57
N LEU A 126 -19.69 -15.53 -14.53
CA LEU A 126 -19.97 -16.57 -15.53
C LEU A 126 -19.06 -17.82 -15.54
N SER A 127 -19.47 -18.82 -14.77
CA SER A 127 -19.37 -20.23 -15.18
C SER A 127 -20.65 -20.96 -14.77
N HIS A 128 -21.79 -20.50 -15.31
CA HIS A 128 -22.94 -21.36 -15.57
C HIS A 128 -23.03 -21.48 -17.10
N GLN A 129 -22.23 -22.36 -17.68
CA GLN A 129 -22.57 -22.98 -18.95
C GLN A 129 -23.17 -24.34 -18.64
N SER A 130 -24.50 -24.36 -18.79
CA SER A 130 -25.36 -25.46 -19.19
C SER A 130 -24.67 -26.82 -19.38
N ALA A 131 -24.97 -27.74 -18.47
CA ALA A 131 -24.94 -29.16 -18.79
C ALA A 131 -26.01 -29.43 -19.86
N GLY A 132 -25.58 -29.58 -21.11
CA GLY A 132 -26.37 -30.24 -22.14
C GLY A 132 -26.39 -31.72 -21.82
N ILE A 133 -27.53 -32.21 -21.34
CA ILE A 133 -27.84 -33.64 -21.32
C ILE A 133 -28.33 -34.00 -22.73
N SER A 134 -27.79 -35.11 -23.22
CA SER A 134 -28.07 -35.76 -24.51
C SER A 134 -29.54 -36.05 -24.77
#